data_AF-E3RJR3-F1
#
_entry.id   AF-E3RJR3-F1
#
_cell.length_a   1.000
_cell.length_b   1.000
_cell.length_c   1.000
_cell.angle_alpha   90.00
_cell.angle_beta   90.00
_cell.angle_gamma   90.00
#
_symmetry.space_group_name_H-M   'P 1'
#
loop_
_entity.id
_entity.type
_entity.pdbx_description
1 polymer ?
#
loop_
_entity_poly.entity_id
_entity_poly.type
_entity_poly.pdbx_seq_one_letter_code
_entity_poly.pdbx_strand_id
1 'polypeptide(L)'
;MSSSRSESGQSDSGVDNGDLKTNILLMLAESGAARAREQVQTLQRTNDRLHVEVGSLRARLNDAEARAQGATDSGNLIRELKTMLAVERNEKEQAIKDKVQQSDELSAQLSAGAEAARKSTEAKVHLETTIENQRRKIDNSEQKLTIVKNDRDWYRAEHSQMLEARNTQNNNRAPEIDHLKSEVTRLTQHAKNVKENSQNKVHKLKREIATQVAHLDLFNIRIYTCRHHDLSNMHNDATVTRERDARIAGNDIFKNWMKDEEFLTEYKAARQHVISHHVAHEMTGVGRGDFSSSVRHYIIRRDEQGGIVSDYH
;
A
#
# COMPACT_ATOMS: atom_id res chain seq x y z
N MET A 1 -68.77 88.29 -129.19
CA MET A 1 -68.39 88.74 -130.55
C MET A 1 -69.01 87.79 -131.57
N SER A 2 -68.93 88.12 -132.87
CA SER A 2 -69.51 87.50 -134.09
C SER A 2 -69.95 86.02 -134.02
N SER A 3 -71.11 85.61 -134.55
CA SER A 3 -71.57 85.66 -135.98
C SER A 3 -70.71 84.82 -136.94
N SER A 4 -71.25 84.07 -137.92
CA SER A 4 -72.67 83.91 -138.36
C SER A 4 -72.84 82.90 -139.52
N ARG A 5 -74.10 82.44 -139.77
CA ARG A 5 -74.69 82.08 -141.09
C ARG A 5 -74.16 80.81 -141.83
N SER A 6 -74.85 80.17 -142.81
CA SER A 6 -76.26 80.14 -143.31
C SER A 6 -76.38 79.17 -144.53
N GLU A 7 -77.30 79.15 -145.54
CA GLU A 7 -78.65 79.64 -145.99
C GLU A 7 -78.94 78.78 -147.30
N SER A 8 -80.12 78.44 -147.84
CA SER A 8 -81.52 78.24 -147.38
C SER A 8 -82.45 77.79 -148.56
N GLY A 9 -83.31 76.75 -148.43
CA GLY A 9 -84.45 76.44 -149.35
C GLY A 9 -84.42 75.10 -150.15
N GLN A 10 -85.50 74.60 -150.79
CA GLN A 10 -86.93 75.00 -150.79
C GLN A 10 -87.84 73.89 -151.44
N SER A 11 -89.12 73.76 -151.02
CA SER A 11 -90.37 73.27 -151.72
C SER A 11 -90.29 72.27 -152.90
N ASP A 12 -91.15 71.25 -153.11
CA ASP A 12 -92.38 70.71 -152.46
C ASP A 12 -92.83 69.45 -153.27
N SER A 13 -93.89 68.63 -153.02
CA SER A 13 -94.98 68.50 -152.02
C SER A 13 -95.64 67.09 -152.15
N GLY A 14 -96.55 66.70 -151.23
CA GLY A 14 -97.71 65.83 -151.53
C GLY A 14 -97.70 64.34 -151.09
N VAL A 15 -98.60 64.00 -150.14
CA VAL A 15 -99.29 62.70 -149.91
C VAL A 15 -98.44 61.42 -149.67
N ASP A 16 -98.50 60.84 -148.45
CA ASP A 16 -99.22 59.58 -148.13
C ASP A 16 -99.26 59.33 -146.58
N ASN A 17 -100.02 58.33 -146.11
CA ASN A 17 -100.60 58.28 -144.76
C ASN A 17 -100.25 57.00 -143.94
N GLY A 18 -98.97 56.59 -143.92
CA GLY A 18 -98.54 55.32 -143.30
C GLY A 18 -97.63 55.39 -142.05
N ASP A 19 -96.71 56.34 -141.97
CA ASP A 19 -95.43 56.10 -141.25
C ASP A 19 -95.33 56.70 -139.82
N LEU A 20 -96.39 57.35 -139.33
CA LEU A 20 -96.39 58.04 -138.03
C LEU A 20 -96.30 57.11 -136.81
N LYS A 21 -96.60 55.81 -136.99
CA LYS A 21 -96.60 54.83 -135.88
C LYS A 21 -95.20 54.28 -135.57
N THR A 22 -94.30 54.26 -136.55
CA THR A 22 -92.96 53.66 -136.45
C THR A 22 -92.01 54.56 -135.65
N ASN A 23 -91.98 55.86 -135.97
CA ASN A 23 -91.03 56.82 -135.39
C ASN A 23 -91.25 57.08 -133.88
N ILE A 24 -92.50 56.98 -133.38
CA ILE A 24 -92.80 57.18 -131.96
C ILE A 24 -92.26 56.02 -131.10
N LEU A 25 -92.30 54.78 -131.62
CA LEU A 25 -91.75 53.61 -130.92
C LEU A 25 -90.22 53.65 -130.82
N LEU A 26 -89.55 54.17 -131.85
CA LEU A 26 -88.08 54.26 -131.87
C LEU A 26 -87.55 55.23 -130.79
N MET A 27 -88.13 56.43 -130.68
CA MET A 27 -87.75 57.41 -129.64
C MET A 27 -88.01 56.89 -128.21
N LEU A 28 -89.08 56.11 -128.00
CA LEU A 28 -89.36 55.50 -126.71
C LEU A 28 -88.34 54.41 -126.35
N ALA A 29 -87.90 53.61 -127.32
CA ALA A 29 -86.84 52.61 -127.12
C ALA A 29 -85.49 53.26 -126.76
N GLU A 30 -85.09 54.33 -127.46
CA GLU A 30 -83.86 55.07 -127.15
C GLU A 30 -83.91 55.78 -125.80
N SER A 31 -85.06 56.38 -125.45
CA SER A 31 -85.29 56.99 -124.12
C SER A 31 -85.25 55.97 -122.97
N GLY A 32 -85.66 54.72 -123.23
CA GLY A 32 -85.51 53.60 -122.31
C GLY A 32 -84.05 53.14 -122.18
N ALA A 33 -83.36 52.96 -123.31
CA ALA A 33 -81.95 52.55 -123.35
C ALA A 33 -81.01 53.58 -122.68
N ALA A 34 -81.28 54.88 -122.83
CA ALA A 34 -80.54 55.94 -122.15
C ALA A 34 -80.67 55.82 -120.62
N ARG A 35 -81.91 55.72 -120.10
CA ARG A 35 -82.18 55.56 -118.66
C ARG A 35 -81.61 54.25 -118.10
N ALA A 36 -81.62 53.16 -118.86
CA ALA A 36 -80.99 51.91 -118.45
C ALA A 36 -79.46 52.06 -118.32
N ARG A 37 -78.78 52.75 -119.25
CA ARG A 37 -77.34 53.04 -119.16
C ARG A 37 -77.00 53.95 -117.98
N GLU A 38 -77.84 54.94 -117.70
CA GLU A 38 -77.68 55.84 -116.54
C GLU A 38 -77.88 55.12 -115.21
N GLN A 39 -78.88 54.23 -115.10
CA GLN A 39 -79.04 53.35 -113.94
C GLN A 39 -77.85 52.40 -113.78
N VAL A 40 -77.37 51.77 -114.86
CA VAL A 40 -76.17 50.90 -114.79
C VAL A 40 -74.94 51.69 -114.36
N GLN A 41 -74.67 52.89 -114.91
CA GLN A 41 -73.57 53.73 -114.41
C GLN A 41 -73.72 54.13 -112.94
N THR A 42 -74.95 54.39 -112.49
CA THR A 42 -75.23 54.74 -111.08
C THR A 42 -74.98 53.55 -110.17
N LEU A 43 -75.45 52.35 -110.56
CA LEU A 43 -75.19 51.08 -109.87
C LEU A 43 -73.71 50.71 -109.88
N GLN A 44 -72.99 50.98 -110.98
CA GLN A 44 -71.53 50.81 -111.06
C GLN A 44 -70.85 51.67 -110.00
N ARG A 45 -71.12 52.98 -109.99
CA ARG A 45 -70.56 53.94 -109.02
C ARG A 45 -70.89 53.58 -107.57
N THR A 46 -72.10 53.09 -107.27
CA THR A 46 -72.44 52.64 -105.91
C THR A 46 -71.75 51.33 -105.54
N ASN A 47 -71.60 50.39 -106.49
CA ASN A 47 -70.87 49.14 -106.25
C ASN A 47 -69.37 49.39 -106.04
N ASP A 48 -68.75 50.23 -106.87
CA ASP A 48 -67.35 50.65 -106.73
C ASP A 48 -67.12 51.36 -105.38
N ARG A 49 -68.02 52.27 -105.00
CA ARG A 49 -68.00 52.93 -103.68
C ARG A 49 -68.13 51.91 -102.54
N LEU A 50 -69.11 51.01 -102.59
CA LEU A 50 -69.32 49.99 -101.57
C LEU A 50 -68.12 49.04 -101.47
N HIS A 51 -67.45 48.73 -102.59
CA HIS A 51 -66.26 47.89 -102.59
C HIS A 51 -65.08 48.57 -101.87
N VAL A 52 -64.87 49.87 -102.10
CA VAL A 52 -63.90 50.69 -101.35
C VAL A 52 -64.27 50.82 -99.88
N GLU A 53 -65.56 51.02 -99.57
CA GLU A 53 -66.07 51.20 -98.21
C GLU A 53 -65.96 49.90 -97.38
N VAL A 54 -66.26 48.74 -97.97
CA VAL A 54 -66.00 47.40 -97.41
C VAL A 54 -64.50 47.13 -97.27
N GLY A 55 -63.67 47.53 -98.24
CA GLY A 55 -62.20 47.41 -98.14
C GLY A 55 -61.64 48.21 -96.95
N SER A 56 -62.12 49.45 -96.77
CA SER A 56 -61.77 50.32 -95.63
C SER A 56 -62.23 49.73 -94.29
N LEU A 57 -63.46 49.22 -94.21
CA LEU A 57 -63.97 48.56 -93.01
C LEU A 57 -63.18 47.28 -92.67
N ARG A 58 -62.79 46.49 -93.68
CA ARG A 58 -61.98 45.28 -93.48
C ARG A 58 -60.56 45.60 -93.01
N ALA A 59 -59.93 46.63 -93.58
CA ALA A 59 -58.64 47.11 -93.08
C ALA A 59 -58.71 47.61 -91.63
N ARG A 60 -59.78 48.33 -91.27
CA ARG A 60 -60.03 48.80 -89.90
C ARG A 60 -60.36 47.67 -88.92
N LEU A 61 -61.03 46.60 -89.36
CA LEU A 61 -61.28 45.41 -88.56
C LEU A 61 -59.98 44.67 -88.28
N ASN A 62 -59.19 44.37 -89.32
CA ASN A 62 -57.88 43.71 -89.19
C ASN A 62 -56.93 44.48 -88.24
N ASP A 63 -56.91 45.81 -88.34
CA ASP A 63 -56.11 46.67 -87.46
C ASP A 63 -56.63 46.70 -86.00
N ALA A 64 -57.96 46.66 -85.80
CA ALA A 64 -58.55 46.55 -84.47
C ALA A 64 -58.29 45.16 -83.84
N GLU A 65 -58.37 44.09 -84.62
CA GLU A 65 -58.06 42.72 -84.20
C GLU A 65 -56.57 42.58 -83.86
N ALA A 66 -55.66 43.11 -84.69
CA ALA A 66 -54.23 43.14 -84.42
C ALA A 66 -53.89 43.92 -83.12
N ARG A 67 -54.57 45.05 -82.87
CA ARG A 67 -54.41 45.81 -81.62
C ARG A 67 -55.01 45.10 -80.40
N ALA A 68 -56.12 44.37 -80.55
CA ALA A 68 -56.71 43.55 -79.49
C ALA A 68 -55.83 42.34 -79.14
N GLN A 69 -55.23 41.70 -80.16
CA GLN A 69 -54.27 40.60 -79.97
C GLN A 69 -53.00 41.10 -79.27
N GLY A 70 -52.38 42.18 -79.76
CA GLY A 70 -51.19 42.78 -79.12
C GLY A 70 -51.41 43.25 -77.69
N ALA A 71 -52.62 43.72 -77.35
CA ALA A 71 -53.00 44.03 -75.97
C ALA A 71 -53.16 42.76 -75.10
N THR A 72 -53.68 41.67 -75.67
CA THR A 72 -53.81 40.37 -75.01
C THR A 72 -52.44 39.74 -74.74
N ASP A 73 -51.54 39.78 -75.72
CA ASP A 73 -50.17 39.27 -75.61
C ASP A 73 -49.34 40.09 -74.61
N SER A 74 -49.49 41.43 -74.61
CA SER A 74 -48.92 42.31 -73.59
C SER A 74 -49.47 41.97 -72.19
N GLY A 75 -50.77 41.70 -72.07
CA GLY A 75 -51.41 41.28 -70.82
C GLY A 75 -50.94 39.91 -70.31
N ASN A 76 -50.59 39.00 -71.22
CA ASN A 76 -50.00 37.70 -70.91
C ASN A 76 -48.55 37.87 -70.44
N LEU A 77 -47.72 38.64 -71.17
CA LEU A 77 -46.33 38.93 -70.80
C LEU A 77 -46.22 39.64 -69.45
N ILE A 78 -47.12 40.60 -69.16
CA ILE A 78 -47.18 41.27 -67.84
C ILE A 78 -47.54 40.28 -66.72
N ARG A 79 -48.36 39.25 -67.00
CA ARG A 79 -48.69 38.18 -66.04
C ARG A 79 -47.48 37.28 -65.79
N GLU A 80 -46.78 36.89 -66.85
CA GLU A 80 -45.59 36.05 -66.82
C GLU A 80 -44.42 36.73 -66.08
N LEU A 81 -44.15 38.01 -66.39
CA LEU A 81 -43.17 38.84 -65.67
C LEU A 81 -43.52 38.98 -64.18
N LYS A 82 -44.80 39.14 -63.83
CA LYS A 82 -45.25 39.16 -62.42
C LYS A 82 -45.02 37.83 -61.71
N THR A 83 -45.26 36.70 -62.38
CA THR A 83 -44.95 35.38 -61.80
C THR A 83 -43.46 35.14 -61.64
N MET A 84 -42.63 35.48 -62.63
CA MET A 84 -41.17 35.36 -62.52
C MET A 84 -40.62 36.24 -61.40
N LEU A 85 -41.07 37.50 -61.29
CA LEU A 85 -40.62 38.41 -60.23
C LEU A 85 -41.09 37.99 -58.83
N ALA A 86 -42.22 37.28 -58.72
CA ALA A 86 -42.64 36.65 -57.47
C ALA A 86 -41.78 35.42 -57.09
N VAL A 87 -41.42 34.59 -58.08
CA VAL A 87 -40.49 33.45 -57.88
C VAL A 87 -39.12 33.96 -57.44
N GLU A 88 -38.53 34.89 -58.20
CA GLU A 88 -37.20 35.45 -57.91
C GLU A 88 -37.14 36.13 -56.53
N ARG A 89 -38.25 36.75 -56.10
CA ARG A 89 -38.38 37.32 -54.75
C ARG A 89 -38.43 36.25 -53.67
N ASN A 90 -39.20 35.18 -53.87
CA ASN A 90 -39.29 34.08 -52.91
C ASN A 90 -37.94 33.34 -52.79
N GLU A 91 -37.24 33.11 -53.90
CA GLU A 91 -35.90 32.53 -53.94
C GLU A 91 -34.87 33.40 -53.19
N LYS A 92 -34.88 34.72 -53.43
CA LYS A 92 -34.02 35.66 -52.71
C LYS A 92 -34.35 35.73 -51.21
N GLU A 93 -35.63 35.71 -50.84
CA GLU A 93 -36.04 35.72 -49.43
C GLU A 93 -35.68 34.41 -48.71
N GLN A 94 -35.75 33.26 -49.40
CA GLN A 94 -35.28 31.98 -48.86
C GLN A 94 -33.75 31.96 -48.72
N ALA A 95 -33.00 32.37 -49.75
CA ALA A 95 -31.55 32.45 -49.69
C ALA A 95 -31.02 33.43 -48.62
N ILE A 96 -31.80 34.43 -48.23
CA ILE A 96 -31.52 35.29 -47.07
C ILE A 96 -31.74 34.53 -45.76
N LYS A 97 -32.85 33.79 -45.61
CA LYS A 97 -33.13 32.96 -44.41
C LYS A 97 -32.07 31.88 -44.23
N ASP A 98 -31.70 31.19 -45.30
CA ASP A 98 -30.66 30.15 -45.30
C ASP A 98 -29.30 30.72 -44.85
N LYS A 99 -28.94 31.94 -45.30
CA LYS A 99 -27.71 32.62 -44.89
C LYS A 99 -27.74 33.14 -43.46
N VAL A 100 -28.89 33.58 -42.95
CA VAL A 100 -29.06 33.94 -41.53
C VAL A 100 -28.87 32.70 -40.68
N GLN A 101 -29.52 31.59 -41.02
CA GLN A 101 -29.35 30.32 -40.29
C GLN A 101 -27.89 29.84 -40.31
N GLN A 102 -27.21 29.87 -41.46
CA GLN A 102 -25.78 29.55 -41.55
C GLN A 102 -24.91 30.48 -40.69
N SER A 103 -25.24 31.77 -40.62
CA SER A 103 -24.54 32.73 -39.75
C SER A 103 -24.73 32.42 -38.26
N ASP A 104 -25.94 32.04 -37.86
CA ASP A 104 -26.26 31.67 -36.47
C ASP A 104 -25.61 30.33 -36.09
N GLU A 105 -25.61 29.35 -36.99
CA GLU A 105 -24.90 28.07 -36.81
C GLU A 105 -23.38 28.26 -36.68
N LEU A 106 -22.78 29.11 -37.53
CA LEU A 106 -21.34 29.45 -37.42
C LEU A 106 -21.03 30.23 -36.13
N SER A 107 -21.91 31.14 -35.71
CA SER A 107 -21.78 31.88 -34.45
C SER A 107 -21.82 30.93 -33.24
N ALA A 108 -22.75 29.98 -33.24
CA ALA A 108 -22.84 28.94 -32.22
C ALA A 108 -21.60 28.02 -32.19
N GLN A 109 -21.09 27.61 -33.35
CA GLN A 109 -19.86 26.82 -33.46
C GLN A 109 -18.62 27.58 -32.95
N LEU A 110 -18.48 28.86 -33.28
CA LEU A 110 -17.39 29.72 -32.79
C LEU A 110 -17.45 29.88 -31.27
N SER A 111 -18.65 30.11 -30.71
CA SER A 111 -18.86 30.21 -29.26
C SER A 111 -18.50 28.90 -28.54
N ALA A 112 -18.98 27.75 -29.04
CA ALA A 112 -18.64 26.44 -28.51
C ALA A 112 -17.14 26.12 -28.61
N GLY A 113 -16.51 26.50 -29.73
CA GLY A 113 -15.06 26.34 -29.94
C GLY A 113 -14.22 27.19 -28.98
N ALA A 114 -14.62 28.43 -28.73
CA ALA A 114 -13.96 29.32 -27.77
C ALA A 114 -14.06 28.78 -26.33
N GLU A 115 -15.24 28.30 -25.93
CA GLU A 115 -15.46 27.69 -24.60
C GLU A 115 -14.70 26.36 -24.43
N ALA A 116 -14.58 25.55 -25.50
CA ALA A 116 -13.76 24.34 -25.49
C ALA A 116 -12.25 24.67 -25.40
N ALA A 117 -11.77 25.66 -26.14
CA ALA A 117 -10.38 26.14 -26.07
C ALA A 117 -10.04 26.72 -24.70
N ARG A 118 -10.99 27.44 -24.08
CA ARG A 118 -10.87 27.93 -22.70
C ARG A 118 -10.72 26.78 -21.71
N LYS A 119 -11.63 25.79 -21.73
CA LYS A 119 -11.58 24.62 -20.83
C LYS A 119 -10.30 23.80 -21.02
N SER A 120 -9.83 23.64 -22.25
CA SER A 120 -8.54 23.01 -22.56
C SER A 120 -7.36 23.77 -21.94
N THR A 121 -7.39 25.11 -21.98
CA THR A 121 -6.36 25.97 -21.39
C THR A 121 -6.38 25.90 -19.85
N GLU A 122 -7.56 25.97 -19.23
CA GLU A 122 -7.74 25.84 -17.78
C GLU A 122 -7.26 24.46 -17.29
N ALA A 123 -7.61 23.38 -18.00
CA ALA A 123 -7.14 22.02 -17.71
C ALA A 123 -5.62 21.88 -17.86
N LYS A 124 -5.02 22.48 -18.91
CA LYS A 124 -3.57 22.50 -19.10
C LYS A 124 -2.85 23.17 -17.92
N VAL A 125 -3.29 24.36 -17.51
CA VAL A 125 -2.68 25.10 -16.38
C VAL A 125 -2.81 24.30 -15.07
N HIS A 126 -3.94 23.61 -14.85
CA HIS A 126 -4.11 22.73 -13.69
C HIS A 126 -3.17 21.52 -13.72
N LEU A 127 -2.97 20.89 -14.89
CA LEU A 127 -2.01 19.79 -15.06
C LEU A 127 -0.56 20.23 -14.86
N GLU A 128 -0.15 21.37 -15.44
CA GLU A 128 1.19 21.94 -15.26
C GLU A 128 1.46 22.25 -13.77
N THR A 129 0.48 22.86 -13.09
CA THR A 129 0.53 23.11 -11.63
C THR A 129 0.61 21.82 -10.83
N THR A 130 -0.06 20.75 -11.27
CA THR A 130 -0.05 19.44 -10.58
C THR A 130 1.29 18.72 -10.76
N ILE A 131 1.86 18.73 -11.97
CA ILE A 131 3.18 18.17 -12.28
C ILE A 131 4.27 18.87 -11.46
N GLU A 132 4.24 20.20 -11.39
CA GLU A 132 5.20 20.97 -10.58
C GLU A 132 5.10 20.67 -9.08
N ASN A 133 3.88 20.54 -8.54
CA ASN A 133 3.68 20.12 -7.17
C ASN A 133 4.07 18.65 -6.91
N GLN A 134 4.02 17.78 -7.92
CA GLN A 134 4.53 16.39 -7.82
C GLN A 134 6.05 16.34 -7.84
N ARG A 135 6.73 17.12 -8.70
CA ARG A 135 8.19 17.24 -8.73
C ARG A 135 8.76 17.65 -7.37
N ARG A 136 8.26 18.75 -6.80
CA ARG A 136 8.67 19.21 -5.45
C ARG A 136 8.48 18.16 -4.34
N LYS A 137 7.48 17.27 -4.47
CA LYS A 137 7.27 16.15 -3.54
C LYS A 137 8.27 15.02 -3.76
N ILE A 138 8.68 14.76 -4.99
CA ILE A 138 9.74 13.79 -5.33
C ILE A 138 11.07 14.31 -4.77
N ASP A 139 11.48 15.53 -5.11
CA ASP A 139 12.75 16.14 -4.67
C ASP A 139 12.88 16.11 -3.12
N ASN A 140 11.80 16.49 -2.41
CA ASN A 140 11.74 16.47 -0.95
C ASN A 140 11.82 15.04 -0.37
N SER A 141 11.29 14.05 -1.08
CA SER A 141 11.35 12.63 -0.69
C SER A 141 12.74 12.03 -0.95
N GLU A 142 13.40 12.41 -2.03
CA GLU A 142 14.78 12.00 -2.35
C GLU A 142 15.80 12.58 -1.36
N GLN A 143 15.63 13.86 -0.97
CA GLN A 143 16.39 14.47 0.12
C GLN A 143 16.21 13.72 1.44
N LYS A 144 14.97 13.44 1.84
CA LYS A 144 14.66 12.64 3.04
C LYS A 144 15.25 11.22 2.98
N LEU A 145 15.13 10.55 1.83
CA LEU A 145 15.70 9.23 1.61
C LEU A 145 17.24 9.24 1.71
N THR A 146 17.89 10.32 1.29
CA THR A 146 19.34 10.51 1.39
C THR A 146 19.77 10.70 2.84
N ILE A 147 19.06 11.54 3.62
CA ILE A 147 19.28 11.70 5.06
C ILE A 147 19.13 10.35 5.79
N VAL A 148 18.00 9.66 5.59
CA VAL A 148 17.72 8.37 6.24
C VAL A 148 18.73 7.27 5.87
N LYS A 149 19.28 7.28 4.64
CA LYS A 149 20.39 6.39 4.26
C LYS A 149 21.67 6.71 5.04
N ASN A 150 22.04 7.99 5.10
CA ASN A 150 23.24 8.44 5.82
C ASN A 150 23.14 8.14 7.32
N ASP A 151 21.99 8.43 7.94
CA ASP A 151 21.72 8.13 9.36
C ASP A 151 21.84 6.62 9.62
N ARG A 152 21.17 5.79 8.80
CA ARG A 152 21.23 4.32 8.89
C ARG A 152 22.66 3.80 8.80
N ASP A 153 23.45 4.31 7.85
CA ASP A 153 24.81 3.82 7.61
C ASP A 153 25.78 4.32 8.69
N TRP A 154 25.54 5.50 9.27
CA TRP A 154 26.22 5.99 10.48
C TRP A 154 25.92 5.12 11.70
N TYR A 155 24.64 4.91 12.05
CA TYR A 155 24.24 4.01 13.16
C TYR A 155 24.78 2.59 12.98
N ARG A 156 24.81 2.08 11.74
CA ARG A 156 25.37 0.75 11.45
C ARG A 156 26.87 0.71 11.70
N ALA A 157 27.62 1.74 11.31
CA ALA A 157 29.06 1.83 11.57
C ALA A 157 29.37 1.95 13.07
N GLU A 158 28.66 2.83 13.79
CA GLU A 158 28.79 3.00 15.24
C GLU A 158 28.49 1.68 15.98
N HIS A 159 27.36 1.04 15.68
CA HIS A 159 26.98 -0.23 16.31
C HIS A 159 27.98 -1.36 16.02
N SER A 160 28.54 -1.43 14.81
CA SER A 160 29.62 -2.37 14.48
C SER A 160 30.88 -2.10 15.31
N GLN A 161 31.33 -0.84 15.43
CA GLN A 161 32.49 -0.47 16.25
C GLN A 161 32.26 -0.78 17.74
N MET A 162 31.06 -0.50 18.28
CA MET A 162 30.69 -0.84 19.65
C MET A 162 30.73 -2.35 19.92
N LEU A 163 30.24 -3.17 18.98
CA LEU A 163 30.30 -4.62 19.10
C LEU A 163 31.74 -5.14 19.02
N GLU A 164 32.57 -4.60 18.12
CA GLU A 164 33.97 -4.99 17.98
C GLU A 164 34.80 -4.62 19.22
N ALA A 165 34.61 -3.41 19.76
CA ALA A 165 35.24 -2.97 21.00
C ALA A 165 34.82 -3.85 22.20
N ARG A 166 33.53 -4.18 22.32
CA ARG A 166 33.00 -5.06 23.38
C ARG A 166 33.55 -6.49 23.25
N ASN A 167 33.60 -7.04 22.04
CA ASN A 167 34.14 -8.37 21.80
C ASN A 167 35.64 -8.42 22.11
N THR A 168 36.40 -7.40 21.71
CA THR A 168 37.82 -7.25 22.06
C THR A 168 38.02 -7.18 23.58
N GLN A 169 37.22 -6.36 24.28
CA GLN A 169 37.29 -6.27 25.74
C GLN A 169 36.95 -7.62 26.43
N ASN A 170 35.95 -8.35 25.94
CA ASN A 170 35.60 -9.67 26.47
C ASN A 170 36.72 -10.69 26.22
N ASN A 171 37.26 -10.75 25.00
CA ASN A 171 38.35 -11.65 24.64
C ASN A 171 39.61 -11.41 25.47
N ASN A 172 39.95 -10.14 25.74
CA ASN A 172 41.09 -9.77 26.57
C ASN A 172 40.89 -10.13 28.06
N ARG A 173 39.64 -10.16 28.55
CA ARG A 173 39.30 -10.46 29.96
C ARG A 173 39.01 -11.94 30.23
N ALA A 174 38.64 -12.72 29.21
CA ALA A 174 38.32 -14.14 29.41
C ALA A 174 39.48 -14.95 30.04
N PRO A 175 40.76 -14.81 29.63
CA PRO A 175 41.87 -15.52 30.26
C PRO A 175 42.06 -15.18 31.74
N GLU A 176 41.89 -13.91 32.13
CA GLU A 176 41.95 -13.46 33.52
C GLU A 176 40.80 -14.08 34.34
N ILE A 177 39.58 -14.01 33.81
CA ILE A 177 38.37 -14.56 34.45
C ILE A 177 38.50 -16.08 34.65
N ASP A 178 38.99 -16.82 33.66
CA ASP A 178 39.14 -18.27 33.74
C ASP A 178 40.32 -18.69 34.62
N HIS A 179 41.41 -17.91 34.63
CA HIS A 179 42.48 -18.06 35.62
C HIS A 179 41.95 -17.87 37.04
N LEU A 180 41.20 -16.80 37.32
CA LEU A 180 40.62 -16.52 38.64
C LEU A 180 39.62 -17.62 39.07
N LYS A 181 38.79 -18.15 38.16
CA LYS A 181 37.93 -19.32 38.44
C LYS A 181 38.77 -20.54 38.84
N SER A 182 39.85 -20.82 38.11
CA SER A 182 40.72 -21.96 38.40
C SER A 182 41.40 -21.81 39.77
N GLU A 183 41.84 -20.60 40.11
CA GLU A 183 42.52 -20.29 41.37
C GLU A 183 41.55 -20.34 42.56
N VAL A 184 40.34 -19.77 42.43
CA VAL A 184 39.27 -19.91 43.44
C VAL A 184 38.91 -21.39 43.67
N THR A 185 38.84 -22.20 42.61
CA THR A 185 38.59 -23.65 42.71
C THR A 185 39.72 -24.36 43.44
N ARG A 186 40.98 -24.05 43.08
CA ARG A 186 42.19 -24.62 43.70
C ARG A 186 42.29 -24.28 45.18
N LEU A 187 42.09 -23.01 45.55
CA LEU A 187 42.11 -22.53 46.93
C LEU A 187 40.96 -23.13 47.75
N THR A 188 39.76 -23.25 47.18
CA THR A 188 38.60 -23.88 47.83
C THR A 188 38.89 -25.35 48.17
N GLN A 189 39.49 -26.10 47.24
CA GLN A 189 39.86 -27.49 47.51
C GLN A 189 41.03 -27.61 48.50
N HIS A 190 42.02 -26.71 48.43
CA HIS A 190 43.10 -26.67 49.41
C HIS A 190 42.58 -26.42 50.83
N ALA A 191 41.65 -25.48 51.01
CA ALA A 191 41.04 -25.19 52.30
C ALA A 191 40.27 -26.39 52.87
N LYS A 192 39.54 -27.15 52.03
CA LYS A 192 38.89 -28.42 52.43
C LYS A 192 39.94 -29.44 52.89
N ASN A 193 40.95 -29.72 52.06
CA ASN A 193 42.00 -30.69 52.36
C ASN A 193 42.75 -30.35 53.67
N VAL A 194 43.02 -29.07 53.92
CA VAL A 194 43.66 -28.58 55.17
C VAL A 194 42.73 -28.81 56.37
N LYS A 195 41.44 -28.47 56.24
CA LYS A 195 40.44 -28.70 57.29
C LYS A 195 40.34 -30.20 57.63
N GLU A 196 40.11 -31.05 56.64
CA GLU A 196 39.99 -32.51 56.81
C GLU A 196 41.27 -33.12 57.44
N ASN A 197 42.46 -32.74 56.96
CA ASN A 197 43.74 -33.19 57.54
C ASN A 197 43.90 -32.73 59.01
N SER A 198 43.50 -31.49 59.33
CA SER A 198 43.53 -30.98 60.71
C SER A 198 42.55 -31.72 61.63
N GLN A 199 41.34 -32.01 61.17
CA GLN A 199 40.34 -32.76 61.94
C GLN A 199 40.80 -34.20 62.17
N ASN A 200 41.33 -34.88 61.14
CA ASN A 200 41.89 -36.23 61.26
C ASN A 200 43.08 -36.28 62.25
N LYS A 201 43.93 -35.25 62.28
CA LYS A 201 45.02 -35.14 63.27
C LYS A 201 44.50 -34.91 64.69
N VAL A 202 43.52 -34.04 64.89
CA VAL A 202 42.90 -33.81 66.21
C VAL A 202 42.23 -35.09 66.72
N HIS A 203 41.47 -35.77 65.88
CA HIS A 203 40.82 -37.04 66.24
C HIS A 203 41.85 -38.13 66.61
N LYS A 204 42.93 -38.28 65.82
CA LYS A 204 44.05 -39.18 66.16
C LYS A 204 44.69 -38.85 67.51
N LEU A 205 44.93 -37.56 67.78
CA LEU A 205 45.50 -37.12 69.06
C LEU A 205 44.56 -37.38 70.24
N LYS A 206 43.25 -37.14 70.10
CA LYS A 206 42.25 -37.50 71.13
C LYS A 206 42.28 -39.00 71.44
N ARG A 207 42.33 -39.85 70.40
CA ARG A 207 42.43 -41.31 70.52
C ARG A 207 43.71 -41.76 71.25
N GLU A 208 44.83 -41.16 70.91
CA GLU A 208 46.12 -41.41 71.58
C GLU A 208 46.08 -40.98 73.05
N ILE A 209 45.55 -39.79 73.37
CA ILE A 209 45.36 -39.31 74.75
C ILE A 209 44.42 -40.25 75.51
N ALA A 210 43.26 -40.60 74.95
CA ALA A 210 42.28 -41.49 75.56
C ALA A 210 42.87 -42.87 75.91
N THR A 211 43.69 -43.42 75.02
CA THR A 211 44.39 -44.70 75.24
C THR A 211 45.43 -44.58 76.36
N GLN A 212 46.24 -43.51 76.39
CA GLN A 212 47.24 -43.32 77.45
C GLN A 212 46.61 -43.01 78.82
N VAL A 213 45.50 -42.26 78.87
CA VAL A 213 44.74 -42.03 80.11
C VAL A 213 44.15 -43.34 80.61
N ALA A 214 43.60 -44.20 79.73
CA ALA A 214 43.15 -45.53 80.12
C ALA A 214 44.30 -46.41 80.66
N HIS A 215 45.51 -46.35 80.10
CA HIS A 215 46.67 -47.07 80.65
C HIS A 215 47.11 -46.53 82.02
N LEU A 216 47.26 -45.21 82.17
CA LEU A 216 47.61 -44.55 83.45
C LEU A 216 46.57 -44.84 84.53
N ASP A 217 45.30 -44.91 84.15
CA ASP A 217 44.22 -45.29 85.05
C ASP A 217 44.38 -46.72 85.58
N LEU A 218 44.70 -47.67 84.68
CA LEU A 218 44.76 -49.11 84.99
C LEU A 218 46.12 -49.55 85.57
N PHE A 219 47.12 -48.66 85.60
CA PHE A 219 48.49 -48.90 86.06
C PHE A 219 48.60 -49.64 87.40
N ASN A 220 47.81 -49.26 88.40
CA ASN A 220 47.85 -49.85 89.76
C ASN A 220 47.11 -51.20 89.90
N ILE A 221 46.71 -51.84 88.79
CA ILE A 221 46.00 -53.13 88.77
C ILE A 221 46.89 -54.19 88.13
N ARG A 222 46.87 -55.43 88.62
CA ARG A 222 47.72 -56.55 88.12
C ARG A 222 47.21 -57.21 86.82
N ILE A 223 46.51 -56.43 86.00
CA ILE A 223 46.17 -56.69 84.60
C ILE A 223 47.44 -57.05 83.80
N TYR A 224 48.57 -56.40 84.08
CA TYR A 224 49.86 -56.57 83.40
C TYR A 224 50.65 -57.83 83.79
N THR A 225 49.97 -58.94 84.06
CA THR A 225 50.56 -60.27 84.28
C THR A 225 50.79 -61.04 82.98
N CYS A 226 50.12 -60.62 81.90
CA CYS A 226 50.55 -60.89 80.52
C CYS A 226 51.92 -60.22 80.26
N ARG A 227 52.77 -60.82 79.39
CA ARG A 227 54.10 -60.30 79.02
C ARG A 227 54.02 -59.06 78.10
N HIS A 228 53.58 -57.95 78.67
CA HIS A 228 53.88 -56.60 78.19
C HIS A 228 55.27 -56.17 78.71
N HIS A 229 55.77 -54.99 78.31
CA HIS A 229 57.06 -54.52 78.83
C HIS A 229 57.01 -54.30 80.35
N ASP A 230 58.02 -54.82 81.05
CA ASP A 230 58.07 -54.82 82.51
C ASP A 230 58.47 -53.45 83.07
N LEU A 231 57.46 -52.61 83.30
CA LEU A 231 57.61 -51.29 83.89
C LEU A 231 57.89 -51.32 85.40
N SER A 232 58.04 -52.49 86.05
CA SER A 232 58.54 -52.54 87.44
C SER A 232 59.99 -52.07 87.58
N ASN A 233 60.72 -52.01 86.46
CA ASN A 233 62.04 -51.39 86.34
C ASN A 233 62.01 -49.92 85.89
N MET A 234 60.85 -49.23 85.91
CA MET A 234 60.86 -47.76 85.85
C MET A 234 61.60 -47.21 87.07
N HIS A 235 62.56 -46.33 86.83
CA HIS A 235 63.46 -45.83 87.87
C HIS A 235 62.71 -44.85 88.77
N ASN A 236 62.22 -45.34 89.92
CA ASN A 236 61.53 -44.54 90.91
C ASN A 236 62.55 -43.74 91.76
N ASP A 237 63.21 -42.78 91.10
CA ASP A 237 64.27 -41.96 91.66
C ASP A 237 63.73 -41.14 92.85
N ALA A 238 64.18 -41.50 94.06
CA ALA A 238 63.68 -40.95 95.34
C ALA A 238 64.04 -39.46 95.59
N THR A 239 64.42 -38.74 94.54
CA THR A 239 64.72 -37.30 94.52
C THR A 239 63.68 -36.46 93.77
N VAL A 240 62.64 -37.08 93.17
CA VAL A 240 61.49 -36.37 92.59
C VAL A 240 60.47 -36.03 93.69
N THR A 241 60.63 -34.88 94.34
CA THR A 241 59.79 -34.43 95.48
C THR A 241 58.32 -34.10 95.14
N ARG A 242 57.85 -34.44 93.93
CA ARG A 242 56.47 -34.25 93.44
C ARG A 242 56.02 -35.34 92.45
N GLU A 243 56.34 -36.61 92.69
CA GLU A 243 55.63 -37.69 91.98
C GLU A 243 54.13 -37.62 92.31
N ARG A 244 53.29 -37.38 91.28
CA ARG A 244 51.86 -37.73 91.37
C ARG A 244 51.74 -39.19 90.99
N ASP A 245 51.12 -39.99 91.87
CA ASP A 245 50.63 -41.34 91.56
C ASP A 245 49.98 -41.35 90.16
N ALA A 246 50.36 -42.32 89.31
CA ALA A 246 49.90 -42.42 87.93
C ALA A 246 48.36 -42.40 87.82
N ARG A 247 47.66 -42.95 88.83
CA ARG A 247 46.20 -42.90 88.97
C ARG A 247 45.67 -41.49 89.25
N ILE A 248 46.40 -40.65 89.99
CA ILE A 248 46.04 -39.23 90.19
C ILE A 248 46.23 -38.47 88.89
N ALA A 249 47.37 -38.65 88.21
CA ALA A 249 47.63 -38.03 86.91
C ALA A 249 46.58 -38.44 85.85
N GLY A 250 46.26 -39.73 85.75
CA GLY A 250 45.20 -40.26 84.89
C GLY A 250 43.83 -39.64 85.19
N ASN A 251 43.43 -39.61 86.46
CA ASN A 251 42.16 -39.02 86.90
C ASN A 251 42.07 -37.50 86.63
N ASP A 252 43.15 -36.77 86.85
CA ASP A 252 43.22 -35.32 86.59
C ASP A 252 43.10 -35.03 85.08
N ILE A 253 43.80 -35.79 84.23
CA ILE A 253 43.66 -35.66 82.78
C ILE A 253 42.25 -36.09 82.36
N PHE A 254 41.74 -37.23 82.83
CA PHE A 254 40.40 -37.71 82.54
C PHE A 254 39.35 -36.63 82.82
N LYS A 255 39.35 -36.01 84.00
CA LYS A 255 38.40 -34.94 84.37
C LYS A 255 38.45 -33.70 83.48
N ASN A 256 39.62 -33.38 82.92
CA ASN A 256 39.75 -32.27 81.98
C ASN A 256 39.12 -32.60 80.60
N TRP A 257 39.08 -33.88 80.21
CA TRP A 257 38.59 -34.33 78.91
C TRP A 257 37.22 -35.06 78.96
N MET A 258 36.66 -35.36 80.15
CA MET A 258 35.41 -36.13 80.34
C MET A 258 34.12 -35.48 79.78
N LYS A 259 34.22 -34.31 79.15
CA LYS A 259 33.12 -33.64 78.45
C LYS A 259 33.25 -33.68 76.92
N ASP A 260 34.35 -34.24 76.42
CA ASP A 260 34.60 -34.43 74.99
C ASP A 260 34.13 -35.83 74.58
N GLU A 261 33.07 -35.88 73.77
CA GLU A 261 32.39 -37.12 73.39
C GLU A 261 33.29 -38.06 72.57
N GLU A 262 34.19 -37.53 71.75
CA GLU A 262 35.15 -38.32 70.98
C GLU A 262 36.20 -38.95 71.91
N PHE A 263 36.72 -38.17 72.87
CA PHE A 263 37.63 -38.69 73.91
C PHE A 263 36.95 -39.78 74.76
N LEU A 264 35.72 -39.56 75.23
CA LEU A 264 34.98 -40.56 76.00
C LEU A 264 34.75 -41.85 75.22
N THR A 265 34.46 -41.74 73.91
CA THR A 265 34.24 -42.88 73.03
C THR A 265 35.51 -43.72 72.86
N GLU A 266 36.64 -43.08 72.55
CA GLU A 266 37.93 -43.78 72.42
C GLU A 266 38.46 -44.32 73.77
N TYR A 267 38.18 -43.64 74.88
CA TYR A 267 38.56 -44.08 76.23
C TYR A 267 37.77 -45.33 76.66
N LYS A 268 36.47 -45.39 76.37
CA LYS A 268 35.66 -46.60 76.52
C LYS A 268 36.15 -47.71 75.57
N ALA A 269 36.46 -47.40 74.32
CA ALA A 269 36.99 -48.38 73.36
C ALA A 269 38.33 -48.98 73.82
N ALA A 270 39.25 -48.17 74.36
CA ALA A 270 40.52 -48.63 74.93
C ALA A 270 40.31 -49.56 76.14
N ARG A 271 39.34 -49.23 77.02
CA ARG A 271 38.98 -50.08 78.18
C ARG A 271 38.29 -51.38 77.77
N GLN A 272 37.40 -51.35 76.78
CA GLN A 272 36.81 -52.54 76.17
C GLN A 272 37.88 -53.43 75.53
N HIS A 273 38.87 -52.85 74.84
CA HIS A 273 39.99 -53.61 74.28
C HIS A 273 40.80 -54.33 75.36
N VAL A 274 41.04 -53.72 76.54
CA VAL A 274 41.69 -54.41 77.67
C VAL A 274 40.85 -55.58 78.19
N ILE A 275 39.52 -55.44 78.28
CA ILE A 275 38.62 -56.54 78.68
C ILE A 275 38.70 -57.68 77.65
N SER A 276 38.53 -57.38 76.36
CA SER A 276 38.60 -58.38 75.29
C SER A 276 39.98 -59.04 75.15
N HIS A 277 41.07 -58.34 75.48
CA HIS A 277 42.41 -58.92 75.59
C HIS A 277 42.48 -59.98 76.70
N HIS A 278 41.83 -59.74 77.84
CA HIS A 278 41.78 -60.71 78.94
C HIS A 278 40.88 -61.92 78.61
N VAL A 279 39.75 -61.71 77.91
CA VAL A 279 38.91 -62.81 77.39
C VAL A 279 39.75 -63.73 76.48
N ALA A 280 40.61 -63.18 75.63
CA ALA A 280 41.49 -63.98 74.76
C ALA A 280 42.53 -64.81 75.54
N HIS A 281 43.03 -64.34 76.69
CA HIS A 281 43.91 -65.14 77.57
C HIS A 281 43.16 -66.27 78.28
N GLU A 282 41.91 -66.02 78.72
CA GLU A 282 41.05 -67.06 79.29
C GLU A 282 40.73 -68.16 78.27
N MET A 283 40.35 -67.78 77.04
CA MET A 283 40.06 -68.71 75.94
C MET A 283 41.27 -69.55 75.51
N THR A 284 42.50 -69.08 75.75
CA THR A 284 43.74 -69.80 75.38
C THR A 284 44.35 -70.61 76.54
N GLY A 285 43.78 -70.55 77.74
CA GLY A 285 44.16 -71.39 78.88
C GLY A 285 45.53 -71.08 79.51
N VAL A 286 46.21 -70.02 79.06
CA VAL A 286 47.54 -69.63 79.59
C VAL A 286 47.36 -68.84 80.88
N GLY A 287 47.13 -69.56 81.98
CA GLY A 287 46.80 -69.01 83.30
C GLY A 287 47.88 -68.14 83.94
N ARG A 288 48.00 -66.89 83.47
CA ARG A 288 48.85 -65.82 84.01
C ARG A 288 48.16 -64.45 83.95
N GLY A 289 46.97 -64.33 84.55
CA GLY A 289 46.45 -63.01 84.90
C GLY A 289 45.06 -62.95 85.51
N ASP A 290 44.67 -61.72 85.87
CA ASP A 290 43.34 -61.40 86.40
C ASP A 290 42.25 -61.75 85.37
N PHE A 291 41.22 -62.47 85.81
CA PHE A 291 40.08 -62.86 84.99
C PHE A 291 39.40 -61.64 84.34
N SER A 292 38.94 -61.78 83.10
CA SER A 292 38.26 -60.72 82.33
C SER A 292 37.06 -60.16 83.09
N SER A 293 36.33 -61.03 83.79
CA SER A 293 35.21 -60.69 84.68
C SER A 293 35.63 -59.78 85.83
N SER A 294 36.79 -60.01 86.45
CA SER A 294 37.35 -59.17 87.52
C SER A 294 37.85 -57.82 86.98
N VAL A 295 38.50 -57.84 85.81
CA VAL A 295 38.94 -56.62 85.10
C VAL A 295 37.73 -55.75 84.73
N ARG A 296 36.68 -56.35 84.15
CA ARG A 296 35.40 -55.70 83.82
C ARG A 296 34.74 -55.09 85.06
N HIS A 297 34.63 -55.82 86.18
CA HIS A 297 34.08 -55.29 87.43
C HIS A 297 34.90 -54.13 88.01
N TYR A 298 36.23 -54.16 87.91
CA TYR A 298 37.06 -53.03 88.33
C TYR A 298 36.79 -51.80 87.45
N ILE A 299 36.81 -51.98 86.12
CA ILE A 299 36.66 -50.90 85.15
C ILE A 299 35.28 -50.24 85.29
N ILE A 300 34.20 -51.01 85.43
CA ILE A 300 32.84 -50.50 85.68
C ILE A 300 32.81 -49.68 86.97
N ARG A 301 33.26 -50.25 88.11
CA ARG A 301 33.28 -49.54 89.40
C ARG A 301 34.06 -48.23 89.37
N ARG A 302 35.14 -48.18 88.59
CA ARG A 302 36.00 -47.01 88.47
C ARG A 302 35.45 -45.97 87.48
N ASP A 303 34.66 -46.40 86.50
CA ASP A 303 33.86 -45.52 85.65
C ASP A 303 32.70 -44.88 86.42
N GLU A 304 31.98 -45.66 87.24
CA GLU A 304 30.95 -45.16 88.16
C GLU A 304 31.51 -44.08 89.10
N GLN A 305 32.69 -44.32 89.69
CA GLN A 305 33.42 -43.33 90.50
C GLN A 305 33.88 -42.09 89.71
N GLY A 306 34.03 -42.21 88.38
CA GLY A 306 34.32 -41.11 87.47
C GLY A 306 33.06 -40.39 86.94
N GLY A 307 31.86 -40.84 87.32
CA GLY A 307 30.59 -40.32 86.79
C GLY A 307 30.22 -40.81 85.39
N ILE A 308 30.84 -41.89 84.92
CA ILE A 308 30.57 -42.50 83.62
C ILE A 308 29.67 -43.72 83.81
N VAL A 309 28.58 -43.81 83.04
CA VAL A 309 27.87 -45.07 82.83
C VAL A 309 28.49 -45.78 81.63
N SER A 310 29.00 -46.99 81.83
CA SER A 310 29.62 -47.82 80.80
C SER A 310 29.10 -49.25 80.90
N ASP A 311 28.47 -49.74 79.84
CA ASP A 311 28.31 -51.18 79.64
C ASP A 311 29.46 -51.66 78.76
N TYR A 312 30.20 -52.65 79.28
CA TYR A 312 31.28 -53.34 78.59
C TYR A 312 30.84 -54.78 78.36
N HIS A 313 31.31 -55.43 77.30
CA HIS A 313 30.94 -56.82 76.99
C HIS A 313 32.14 -57.76 77.15
#